data_AF-A0A506TV99-F1
#
_entry.id   AF-A0A506TV99-F1
#
_cell.length_a   1.000
_cell.length_b   1.000
_cell.length_c   1.000
_cell.angle_alpha   90.00
_cell.angle_beta   90.00
_cell.angle_gamma   90.00
#
_symmetry.space_group_name_H-M   'P 1'
#
loop_
_entity.id
_entity.type
_entity.pdbx_description
1 polymer ?
#
loop_
_entity_poly.entity_id
_entity_poly.type
_entity_poly.pdbx_seq_one_letter_code
_entity_poly.pdbx_strand_id
1 'polypeptide(L)'
;MSRIRRMIDWFTLASVPKELLVAQHDELKPQIPLLYAFLSLNAIGVAYTHYGLAPFWMTVWVPSILGAATVLRLVAWFTRPFGTMSILAVRRHLRITMGLGALLSMIYLAWAFGLDAYGHTLQHAHIAIFIALTVMGCSFCLTRLPQSALCNIVIVTVPYVLHYAFSGNPVYVAITLNILFVTLVMVRVMLNSASSFEALVRTQSELTRLNHEMTGLAHTDALTGLPNRRQFFAKLDEELRRDEERQGEVVVGVIDLDRFKVANDTLGPKPNQPVEARRLS
;
A
#
# COMPACT_ATOMS: atom_id res chain seq x y z
N MET A 1 7.00 -17.42 24.24
CA MET A 1 6.63 -15.99 24.20
C MET A 1 7.00 -15.24 22.90
N SER A 2 7.81 -15.78 21.96
CA SER A 2 8.29 -15.06 20.77
C SER A 2 7.30 -14.93 19.60
N ARG A 3 6.40 -15.90 19.37
CA ARG A 3 5.45 -15.89 18.23
C ARG A 3 4.30 -14.89 18.37
N ILE A 4 3.71 -14.80 19.56
CA ILE A 4 2.58 -13.89 19.83
C ILE A 4 3.01 -12.44 19.67
N ARG A 5 4.18 -12.07 20.23
CA ARG A 5 4.74 -10.73 20.10
C ARG A 5 4.97 -10.35 18.64
N ARG A 6 5.57 -11.25 17.85
CA ARG A 6 5.77 -11.04 16.40
C ARG A 6 4.44 -10.83 15.66
N MET A 7 3.40 -11.57 16.02
CA MET A 7 2.08 -11.41 15.42
C MET A 7 1.45 -10.06 15.78
N ILE A 8 1.55 -9.63 17.04
CA ILE A 8 1.09 -8.31 17.50
C ILE A 8 1.88 -7.19 16.79
N ASP A 9 3.20 -7.34 16.66
CA ASP A 9 4.04 -6.36 15.99
C ASP A 9 3.69 -6.23 14.50
N TRP A 10 3.34 -7.33 13.84
CA TRP A 10 2.86 -7.33 12.46
C TRP A 10 1.48 -6.68 12.31
N PHE A 11 0.53 -7.02 13.20
CA PHE A 11 -0.81 -6.42 13.21
C PHE A 11 -0.77 -4.92 13.52
N THR A 12 0.15 -4.50 14.38
CA THR A 12 0.34 -3.09 14.70
C THR A 12 1.24 -2.38 13.68
N LEU A 13 1.65 -2.99 12.58
CA LEU A 13 2.56 -2.36 11.60
C LEU A 13 3.93 -1.95 12.20
N ALA A 14 4.28 -2.45 13.39
CA ALA A 14 5.52 -2.10 14.08
C ALA A 14 6.73 -2.78 13.43
N SER A 15 6.56 -4.01 12.97
CA SER A 15 7.60 -4.81 12.31
C SER A 15 7.68 -4.60 10.78
N VAL A 16 6.81 -3.79 10.19
CA VAL A 16 6.74 -3.60 8.74
C VAL A 16 7.85 -2.63 8.28
N PRO A 17 8.65 -2.98 7.25
CA PRO A 17 9.69 -2.12 6.71
C PRO A 17 9.15 -0.77 6.24
N LYS A 18 10.01 0.26 6.30
CA LYS A 18 9.65 1.65 5.97
C LYS A 18 9.17 1.80 4.52
N GLU A 19 9.92 1.22 3.59
CA GLU A 19 9.60 1.20 2.16
C GLU A 19 8.23 0.58 1.89
N LEU A 20 7.95 -0.56 2.55
CA LEU A 20 6.67 -1.24 2.43
C LEU A 20 5.52 -0.42 3.01
N LEU A 21 5.71 0.27 4.15
CA LEU A 21 4.67 1.13 4.74
C LEU A 21 4.26 2.28 3.82
N VAL A 22 5.24 2.91 3.16
CA VAL A 22 4.98 4.00 2.20
C VAL A 22 4.25 3.44 0.97
N ALA A 23 4.76 2.35 0.40
CA ALA A 23 4.14 1.70 -0.76
C ALA A 23 2.69 1.24 -0.47
N GLN A 24 2.44 0.66 0.72
CA GLN A 24 1.09 0.28 1.15
C GLN A 24 0.15 1.48 1.26
N HIS A 25 0.64 2.62 1.75
CA HIS A 25 -0.15 3.84 1.89
C HIS A 25 -0.51 4.44 0.52
N ASP A 26 0.45 4.47 -0.40
CA ASP A 26 0.27 5.01 -1.75
C ASP A 26 -0.67 4.14 -2.59
N GLU A 27 -0.51 2.81 -2.55
CA GLU A 27 -1.37 1.90 -3.30
C GLU A 27 -2.81 1.80 -2.76
N LEU A 28 -3.04 2.18 -1.49
CA LEU A 28 -4.38 2.20 -0.92
C LEU A 28 -5.22 3.36 -1.48
N LYS A 29 -4.59 4.46 -1.90
CA LYS A 29 -5.26 5.68 -2.39
C LYS A 29 -6.28 5.43 -3.52
N PRO A 30 -5.96 4.70 -4.61
CA PRO A 30 -6.95 4.40 -5.64
C PRO A 30 -8.04 3.40 -5.19
N GLN A 31 -7.81 2.63 -4.13
CA GLN A 31 -8.74 1.58 -3.67
C GLN A 31 -9.82 2.11 -2.71
N ILE A 32 -9.51 3.16 -1.94
CA ILE A 32 -10.45 3.77 -0.97
C ILE A 32 -11.75 4.30 -1.62
N PRO A 33 -11.74 5.00 -2.76
CA PRO A 33 -12.98 5.42 -3.44
C PRO A 33 -13.86 4.24 -3.82
N LEU A 34 -13.26 3.18 -4.36
CA LEU A 34 -13.96 1.97 -4.77
C LEU A 34 -14.58 1.27 -3.54
N LEU A 35 -13.83 1.16 -2.44
CA LEU A 35 -14.30 0.60 -1.17
C LEU A 35 -15.58 1.31 -0.68
N TYR A 36 -15.56 2.65 -0.64
CA TYR A 36 -16.71 3.41 -0.15
C TYR A 36 -17.88 3.43 -1.12
N ALA A 37 -17.63 3.52 -2.44
CA ALA A 37 -18.68 3.41 -3.44
C ALA A 37 -19.39 2.04 -3.34
N PHE A 38 -18.60 0.97 -3.17
CA PHE A 38 -19.13 -0.37 -2.99
C PHE A 38 -19.98 -0.50 -1.73
N LEU A 39 -19.49 -0.05 -0.56
CA LEU A 39 -20.24 -0.05 0.70
C LEU A 39 -21.56 0.73 0.58
N SER A 40 -21.51 1.93 0.01
CA SER A 40 -22.69 2.78 -0.16
C SER A 40 -23.72 2.16 -1.09
N LEU A 41 -23.29 1.61 -2.24
CA LEU A 41 -24.21 0.98 -3.19
C LEU A 41 -24.91 -0.25 -2.58
N ASN A 42 -24.15 -1.12 -1.92
CA ASN A 42 -24.68 -2.30 -1.25
C ASN A 42 -25.68 -1.90 -0.15
N ALA A 43 -25.35 -0.88 0.64
CA ALA A 43 -26.23 -0.41 1.72
C ALA A 43 -27.53 0.20 1.19
N ILE A 44 -27.47 0.99 0.11
CA ILE A 44 -28.66 1.53 -0.55
C ILE A 44 -29.56 0.40 -1.05
N GLY A 45 -28.99 -0.68 -1.61
CA GLY A 45 -29.75 -1.85 -2.05
C GLY A 45 -30.55 -2.50 -0.91
N VAL A 46 -29.90 -2.76 0.22
CA VAL A 46 -30.59 -3.34 1.40
C VAL A 46 -31.64 -2.38 1.93
N ALA A 47 -31.30 -1.10 2.08
CA ALA A 47 -32.23 -0.06 2.54
C ALA A 47 -33.50 0.03 1.67
N TYR A 48 -33.34 0.01 0.35
CA TYR A 48 -34.44 0.05 -0.61
C TYR A 48 -35.37 -1.16 -0.48
N THR A 49 -34.80 -2.37 -0.42
CA THR A 49 -35.60 -3.61 -0.34
C THR A 49 -36.33 -3.79 1.00
N HIS A 50 -35.91 -3.08 2.05
CA HIS A 50 -36.57 -3.08 3.36
C HIS A 50 -37.46 -1.84 3.57
N TYR A 51 -37.53 -0.95 2.58
CA TYR A 51 -38.36 0.25 2.65
C TYR A 51 -39.84 -0.14 2.74
N GLY A 52 -40.54 0.38 3.75
CA GLY A 52 -41.94 0.02 4.05
C GLY A 52 -42.11 -1.26 4.89
N LEU A 53 -41.05 -2.06 5.08
CA LEU A 53 -41.05 -3.25 5.95
C LEU A 53 -40.40 -2.98 7.31
N ALA A 54 -39.32 -2.21 7.31
CA ALA A 54 -38.59 -1.81 8.51
C ALA A 54 -38.83 -0.32 8.86
N PRO A 55 -38.60 0.09 10.11
CA PRO A 55 -38.75 1.49 10.53
C PRO A 55 -37.96 2.46 9.65
N PHE A 56 -38.55 3.63 9.38
CA PHE A 56 -37.97 4.65 8.51
C PHE A 56 -36.55 5.07 8.91
N TRP A 57 -36.26 5.13 10.21
CA TRP A 57 -34.93 5.51 10.68
C TRP A 57 -33.85 4.48 10.31
N MET A 58 -34.20 3.19 10.17
CA MET A 58 -33.27 2.13 9.75
C MET A 58 -33.04 2.12 8.24
N THR A 59 -34.06 2.43 7.45
CA THR A 59 -33.98 2.36 5.99
C THR A 59 -33.54 3.67 5.35
N VAL A 60 -33.66 4.80 6.06
CA VAL A 60 -33.27 6.11 5.53
C VAL A 60 -32.15 6.73 6.36
N TRP A 61 -32.39 7.02 7.64
CA TRP A 61 -31.42 7.81 8.43
C TRP A 61 -30.08 7.09 8.60
N VAL A 62 -30.08 5.80 8.96
CA VAL A 62 -28.83 5.06 9.17
C VAL A 62 -27.99 4.99 7.88
N PRO A 63 -28.51 4.54 6.72
CA PRO A 63 -27.78 4.57 5.46
C PRO A 63 -27.31 5.95 5.04
N SER A 64 -28.12 6.99 5.23
CA SER A 64 -27.73 8.37 4.90
C SER A 64 -26.58 8.87 5.77
N ILE A 65 -26.59 8.58 7.08
CA ILE A 65 -25.51 8.94 8.01
C ILE A 65 -24.24 8.18 7.66
N LEU A 66 -24.34 6.88 7.38
CA LEU A 66 -23.19 6.06 6.98
C LEU A 66 -22.61 6.52 5.64
N GLY A 67 -23.46 6.85 4.66
CA GLY A 67 -23.06 7.41 3.38
C GLY A 67 -22.38 8.78 3.53
N ALA A 68 -22.90 9.66 4.39
CA ALA A 68 -22.25 10.93 4.68
C ALA A 68 -20.87 10.72 5.35
N ALA A 69 -20.77 9.76 6.28
CA ALA A 69 -19.51 9.43 6.94
C ALA A 69 -18.47 8.86 5.96
N THR A 70 -18.87 8.01 5.00
CA THR A 70 -17.95 7.50 3.96
C THR A 70 -17.49 8.59 3.02
N VAL A 71 -18.38 9.51 2.61
CA VAL A 71 -18.03 10.68 1.78
C VAL A 71 -17.07 11.61 2.50
N LEU A 72 -17.33 11.96 3.78
CA LEU A 72 -16.43 12.80 4.57
C LEU A 72 -15.04 12.17 4.70
N ARG A 73 -14.97 10.86 4.92
CA ARG A 73 -13.69 10.14 4.96
C ARG A 73 -12.98 10.10 3.62
N LEU A 74 -13.71 9.94 2.52
CA LEU A 74 -13.17 9.98 1.17
C LEU A 74 -12.53 11.34 0.89
N VAL A 75 -13.25 12.42 1.17
CA VAL A 75 -12.75 13.80 1.01
C VAL A 75 -11.51 14.01 1.89
N ALA A 76 -11.58 13.65 3.18
CA ALA A 76 -10.45 13.77 4.10
C ALA A 76 -9.20 13.00 3.65
N TRP A 77 -9.38 11.88 2.92
CA TRP A 77 -8.28 11.13 2.34
C TRP A 77 -7.62 11.89 1.19
N PHE A 78 -8.40 12.48 0.29
CA PHE A 78 -7.88 13.22 -0.87
C PHE A 78 -7.30 14.60 -0.51
N THR A 79 -7.79 15.24 0.55
CA THR A 79 -7.32 16.58 0.94
C THR A 79 -6.01 16.56 1.73
N ARG A 80 -5.48 15.39 2.11
CA ARG A 80 -4.23 15.30 2.88
C ARG A 80 -3.00 15.32 1.97
N PRO A 81 -1.92 16.06 2.34
CA PRO A 81 -0.68 16.08 1.57
C PRO A 81 0.06 14.73 1.70
N PHE A 82 0.19 13.99 0.60
CA PHE A 82 0.73 12.61 0.57
C PHE A 82 2.26 12.52 0.62
N GLY A 83 3.00 13.53 0.12
CA GLY A 83 4.44 13.43 -0.10
C GLY A 83 5.36 13.91 1.03
N THR A 84 4.83 14.59 2.05
CA THR A 84 5.64 15.25 3.10
C THR A 84 5.56 14.55 4.45
N MET A 85 4.84 13.43 4.56
CA MET A 85 4.62 12.78 5.84
C MET A 85 5.83 11.98 6.30
N SER A 86 6.19 12.14 7.57
CA SER A 86 7.17 11.26 8.20
C SER A 86 6.64 9.82 8.30
N ILE A 87 7.55 8.84 8.30
CA ILE A 87 7.20 7.41 8.39
C ILE A 87 6.32 7.11 9.62
N LEU A 88 6.57 7.80 10.75
CA LEU A 88 5.76 7.66 11.95
C LEU A 88 4.32 8.16 11.74
N ALA A 89 4.16 9.27 11.00
CA ALA A 89 2.86 9.80 10.64
C ALA A 89 2.10 8.86 9.69
N VAL A 90 2.78 8.29 8.68
CA VAL A 90 2.20 7.27 7.77
C VAL A 90 1.71 6.06 8.55
N ARG A 91 2.54 5.49 9.44
CA ARG A 91 2.14 4.35 10.28
C ARG A 91 0.94 4.68 11.16
N ARG A 92 0.94 5.84 11.83
CA ARG A 92 -0.19 6.28 12.66
C ARG A 92 -1.45 6.43 11.83
N HIS A 93 -1.34 6.99 10.63
CA HIS A 93 -2.47 7.18 9.72
C HIS A 93 -3.07 5.85 9.28
N LEU A 94 -2.24 4.89 8.87
CA LEU A 94 -2.70 3.54 8.52
C LEU A 94 -3.40 2.85 9.70
N ARG A 95 -2.84 2.91 10.92
CA ARG A 95 -3.48 2.35 12.12
C ARG A 95 -4.85 2.97 12.41
N ILE A 96 -4.96 4.30 12.35
CA ILE A 96 -6.24 5.01 12.54
C ILE A 96 -7.24 4.57 11.46
N THR A 97 -6.78 4.44 10.23
CA THR A 97 -7.61 4.03 9.09
C THR A 97 -8.15 2.61 9.28
N MET A 98 -7.30 1.69 9.73
CA MET A 98 -7.68 0.33 10.10
C MET A 98 -8.73 0.33 11.21
N GLY A 99 -8.50 1.07 12.29
CA GLY A 99 -9.43 1.15 13.43
C GLY A 99 -10.79 1.71 13.03
N LEU A 100 -10.80 2.81 12.28
CA LEU A 100 -12.03 3.41 11.76
C LEU A 100 -12.73 2.50 10.73
N GLY A 101 -11.99 1.73 9.93
CA GLY A 101 -12.55 0.76 8.98
C GLY A 101 -13.22 -0.41 9.68
N ALA A 102 -12.58 -0.94 10.73
CA ALA A 102 -13.14 -1.97 11.60
C ALA A 102 -14.42 -1.49 12.29
N LEU A 103 -14.41 -0.26 12.83
CA LEU A 103 -15.58 0.35 13.44
C LEU A 103 -16.75 0.46 12.45
N LEU A 104 -16.47 0.96 11.24
CA LEU A 104 -17.50 1.09 10.21
C LEU A 104 -18.08 -0.27 9.81
N SER A 105 -17.23 -1.30 9.74
CA SER A 105 -17.64 -2.68 9.43
C SER A 105 -18.59 -3.23 10.50
N MET A 106 -18.28 -3.01 11.79
CA MET A 106 -19.14 -3.40 12.91
C MET A 106 -20.50 -2.68 12.86
N ILE A 107 -20.52 -1.39 12.50
CA ILE A 107 -21.77 -0.62 12.40
C ILE A 107 -22.63 -1.12 11.24
N TYR A 108 -22.05 -1.34 10.05
CA TYR A 108 -22.80 -1.90 8.91
C TYR A 108 -23.36 -3.29 9.22
N LEU A 109 -22.58 -4.13 9.90
CA LEU A 109 -23.00 -5.47 10.28
C LEU A 109 -24.14 -5.45 11.30
N ALA A 110 -24.02 -4.63 12.35
CA ALA A 110 -25.06 -4.47 13.36
C ALA A 110 -26.36 -3.92 12.74
N TRP A 111 -26.24 -2.96 11.83
CA TRP A 111 -27.37 -2.43 11.08
C TRP A 111 -28.04 -3.49 10.19
N ALA A 112 -27.25 -4.28 9.46
CA ALA A 112 -27.77 -5.35 8.60
C ALA A 112 -28.49 -6.45 9.40
N PHE A 113 -27.94 -6.89 10.54
CA PHE A 113 -28.64 -7.83 11.43
C PHE A 113 -29.87 -7.22 12.09
N GLY A 114 -29.84 -5.92 12.41
CA GLY A 114 -31.04 -5.23 12.87
C GLY A 114 -32.15 -5.28 11.83
N LEU A 115 -31.81 -5.11 10.54
CA LEU A 115 -32.77 -5.23 9.44
C LEU A 115 -33.23 -6.67 9.21
N ASP A 116 -32.42 -7.67 9.57
CA ASP A 116 -32.78 -9.09 9.44
C ASP A 116 -33.95 -9.50 10.34
N ALA A 117 -34.35 -8.67 11.32
CA ALA A 117 -35.59 -8.88 12.07
C ALA A 117 -36.86 -8.52 11.27
N TYR A 118 -36.72 -7.88 10.10
CA TYR A 118 -37.81 -7.37 9.30
C TYR A 118 -37.84 -8.01 7.91
N GLY A 119 -39.04 -8.29 7.41
CA GLY A 119 -39.25 -8.84 6.06
C GLY A 119 -39.52 -10.35 6.06
N HIS A 120 -39.42 -10.95 4.88
CA HIS A 120 -39.72 -12.36 4.63
C HIS A 120 -38.47 -13.08 4.10
N THR A 121 -38.63 -14.35 3.71
CA THR A 121 -37.53 -15.22 3.22
C THR A 121 -36.62 -14.57 2.18
N LEU A 122 -37.19 -13.77 1.27
CA LEU A 122 -36.43 -13.06 0.22
C LEU A 122 -35.55 -11.95 0.80
N GLN A 123 -36.03 -11.19 1.78
CA GLN A 123 -35.29 -10.12 2.45
C GLN A 123 -34.14 -10.67 3.27
N HIS A 124 -34.36 -11.75 4.04
CA HIS A 124 -33.30 -12.46 4.75
C HIS A 124 -32.21 -12.99 3.79
N ALA A 125 -32.62 -13.56 2.66
CA ALA A 125 -31.67 -14.00 1.62
C ALA A 125 -30.89 -12.82 1.04
N HIS A 126 -31.54 -11.67 0.83
CA HIS A 126 -30.87 -10.47 0.36
C HIS A 126 -29.84 -9.93 1.38
N ILE A 127 -30.14 -9.96 2.68
CA ILE A 127 -29.18 -9.61 3.74
C ILE A 127 -27.97 -10.55 3.71
N ALA A 128 -28.20 -11.86 3.56
CA ALA A 128 -27.10 -12.82 3.44
C ALA A 128 -26.19 -12.51 2.23
N ILE A 129 -26.78 -12.18 1.08
CA ILE A 129 -26.03 -11.76 -0.12
C ILE A 129 -25.29 -10.45 0.11
N PHE A 130 -25.92 -9.47 0.75
CA PHE A 130 -25.29 -8.19 1.09
C PHE A 130 -24.05 -8.39 1.99
N ILE A 131 -24.15 -9.23 3.01
CA ILE A 131 -23.02 -9.51 3.92
C ILE A 131 -21.90 -10.21 3.15
N ALA A 132 -22.23 -11.18 2.28
CA ALA A 132 -21.27 -11.86 1.43
C ALA A 132 -20.52 -10.91 0.48
N LEU A 133 -21.27 -10.07 -0.23
CA LEU A 133 -20.70 -9.05 -1.13
C LEU A 133 -19.83 -8.07 -0.36
N THR A 134 -20.31 -7.61 0.81
CA THR A 134 -19.59 -6.68 1.67
C THR A 134 -18.24 -7.25 2.10
N VAL A 135 -18.20 -8.49 2.61
CA VAL A 135 -16.92 -9.09 3.05
C VAL A 135 -15.96 -9.28 1.88
N MET A 136 -16.44 -9.76 0.72
CA MET A 136 -15.60 -9.98 -0.45
C MET A 136 -15.07 -8.66 -1.03
N GLY A 137 -15.95 -7.69 -1.29
CA GLY A 137 -15.57 -6.41 -1.90
C GLY A 137 -14.68 -5.58 -0.98
N CYS A 138 -14.97 -5.54 0.33
CA CYS A 138 -14.11 -4.85 1.29
C CYS A 138 -12.75 -5.51 1.42
N SER A 139 -12.69 -6.85 1.48
CA SER A 139 -11.42 -7.59 1.53
C SER A 139 -10.57 -7.34 0.29
N PHE A 140 -11.19 -7.34 -0.89
CA PHE A 140 -10.50 -7.05 -2.15
C PHE A 140 -9.90 -5.64 -2.16
N CYS A 141 -10.68 -4.62 -1.79
CA CYS A 141 -10.21 -3.23 -1.75
C CYS A 141 -9.21 -2.95 -0.61
N LEU A 142 -9.02 -3.89 0.31
CA LEU A 142 -8.05 -3.79 1.42
C LEU A 142 -6.86 -4.74 1.24
N THR A 143 -6.70 -5.34 0.06
CA THR A 143 -5.64 -6.35 -0.21
C THR A 143 -4.23 -5.82 0.06
N ARG A 144 -4.00 -4.51 -0.12
CA ARG A 144 -2.69 -3.87 0.14
C ARG A 144 -2.38 -3.64 1.61
N LEU A 145 -3.41 -3.71 2.45
CA LEU A 145 -3.31 -3.60 3.90
C LEU A 145 -3.92 -4.86 4.55
N PRO A 146 -3.24 -6.02 4.44
CA PRO A 146 -3.81 -7.33 4.79
C PRO A 146 -4.27 -7.41 6.25
N GLN A 147 -3.64 -6.66 7.16
CA GLN A 147 -4.09 -6.55 8.55
C GLN A 147 -5.53 -6.02 8.64
N SER A 148 -5.86 -4.99 7.84
CA SER A 148 -7.21 -4.40 7.80
C SER A 148 -8.22 -5.36 7.19
N ALA A 149 -7.84 -6.03 6.11
CA ALA A 149 -8.70 -7.00 5.43
C ALA A 149 -9.02 -8.21 6.34
N LEU A 150 -8.02 -8.77 7.03
CA LEU A 150 -8.23 -9.86 8.00
C LEU A 150 -9.16 -9.44 9.13
N CYS A 151 -8.99 -8.23 9.68
CA CYS A 151 -9.91 -7.71 10.69
C CYS A 151 -11.34 -7.62 10.15
N ASN A 152 -11.54 -7.08 8.93
CA ASN A 152 -12.86 -7.00 8.31
C ASN A 152 -13.49 -8.38 8.10
N ILE A 153 -12.72 -9.36 7.58
CA ILE A 153 -13.18 -10.74 7.40
C ILE A 153 -13.64 -11.33 8.74
N VAL A 154 -12.84 -11.22 9.80
CA VAL A 154 -13.21 -11.77 11.11
C VAL A 154 -14.45 -11.08 11.67
N ILE A 155 -14.50 -9.75 11.62
CA ILE A 155 -15.61 -8.95 12.13
C ILE A 155 -16.92 -9.32 11.43
N VAL A 156 -16.89 -9.58 10.13
CA VAL A 156 -18.11 -9.83 9.33
C VAL A 156 -18.47 -11.32 9.29
N THR A 157 -17.53 -12.18 8.95
CA THR A 157 -17.79 -13.61 8.71
C THR A 157 -18.13 -14.36 10.00
N VAL A 158 -17.49 -14.06 11.13
CA VAL A 158 -17.74 -14.82 12.37
C VAL A 158 -19.17 -14.64 12.88
N PRO A 159 -19.69 -13.40 13.07
CA PRO A 159 -21.08 -13.23 13.48
C PRO A 159 -22.08 -13.75 12.44
N TYR A 160 -21.77 -13.60 11.15
CA TYR A 160 -22.60 -14.13 10.06
C TYR A 160 -22.79 -15.65 10.15
N VAL A 161 -21.70 -16.39 10.36
CA VAL A 161 -21.76 -17.86 10.52
C VAL A 161 -22.52 -18.23 11.77
N LEU A 162 -22.27 -17.55 12.91
CA LEU A 162 -22.98 -17.81 14.16
C LEU A 162 -24.49 -17.58 14.05
N HIS A 163 -24.93 -16.63 13.23
CA HIS A 163 -26.34 -16.34 13.02
C HIS A 163 -27.00 -17.34 12.06
N TYR A 164 -26.44 -17.54 10.86
CA TYR A 164 -27.11 -18.31 9.80
C TYR A 164 -26.83 -19.81 9.83
N ALA A 165 -25.66 -20.27 10.30
CA ALA A 165 -25.36 -21.70 10.35
C ALA A 165 -26.21 -22.45 11.39
N PHE A 166 -26.68 -21.75 12.42
CA PHE A 166 -27.49 -22.31 13.50
C PHE A 166 -28.99 -21.97 13.37
N SER A 167 -29.41 -21.38 12.25
CA SER A 167 -30.80 -21.00 11.99
C SER A 167 -31.76 -22.19 11.81
N GLY A 168 -31.24 -23.41 11.61
CA GLY A 168 -32.03 -24.61 11.32
C GLY A 168 -32.58 -24.70 9.88
N ASN A 169 -32.41 -23.66 9.06
CA ASN A 169 -32.85 -23.67 7.67
C ASN A 169 -31.73 -24.18 6.74
N PRO A 170 -31.95 -25.27 5.98
CA PRO A 170 -30.92 -25.85 5.12
C PRO A 170 -30.43 -24.90 4.03
N VAL A 171 -31.28 -23.98 3.56
CA VAL A 171 -30.90 -22.96 2.55
C VAL A 171 -29.88 -21.99 3.13
N TYR A 172 -30.09 -21.47 4.35
CA TYR A 172 -29.15 -20.55 4.98
C TYR A 172 -27.84 -21.21 5.37
N VAL A 173 -27.88 -22.48 5.79
CA VAL A 173 -26.66 -23.27 6.02
C VAL A 173 -25.86 -23.43 4.72
N ALA A 174 -26.52 -23.77 3.60
CA ALA A 174 -25.86 -23.89 2.31
C ALA A 174 -25.23 -22.57 1.83
N ILE A 175 -25.94 -21.44 1.95
CA ILE A 175 -25.40 -20.11 1.65
C ILE A 175 -24.17 -19.81 2.53
N THR A 176 -24.25 -20.14 3.82
CA THR A 176 -23.15 -19.93 4.76
C THR A 176 -21.90 -20.72 4.38
N LEU A 177 -22.06 -21.99 3.99
CA LEU A 177 -20.94 -22.82 3.53
C LEU A 177 -20.29 -22.27 2.26
N ASN A 178 -21.09 -21.78 1.30
CA ASN A 178 -20.56 -21.13 0.10
C ASN A 178 -19.76 -19.87 0.43
N ILE A 179 -20.29 -19.02 1.32
CA ILE A 179 -19.60 -17.80 1.74
C ILE A 179 -18.31 -18.13 2.48
N LEU A 180 -18.30 -19.15 3.34
CA LEU A 180 -17.08 -19.61 4.01
C LEU A 180 -16.03 -20.09 3.03
N PHE A 181 -16.43 -20.89 2.03
CA PHE A 181 -15.53 -21.34 0.97
C PHE A 181 -14.94 -20.17 0.19
N VAL A 182 -15.78 -19.25 -0.27
CA VAL A 182 -15.31 -18.07 -1.02
C VAL A 182 -14.46 -17.15 -0.15
N THR A 183 -14.80 -16.98 1.13
CA THR A 183 -13.98 -16.22 2.09
C THR A 183 -12.60 -16.86 2.27
N LEU A 184 -12.52 -18.20 2.36
CA LEU A 184 -11.25 -18.92 2.46
C LEU A 184 -10.40 -18.73 1.19
N VAL A 185 -11.01 -18.81 0.01
CA VAL A 185 -10.35 -18.51 -1.27
C VAL A 185 -9.86 -17.06 -1.27
N MET A 186 -10.68 -16.11 -0.84
CA MET A 186 -10.32 -14.70 -0.77
C MET A 186 -9.14 -14.47 0.20
N VAL A 187 -9.13 -15.11 1.37
CA VAL A 187 -7.99 -15.07 2.30
C VAL A 187 -6.73 -15.58 1.61
N ARG A 188 -6.80 -16.70 0.89
CA ARG A 188 -5.63 -17.26 0.17
C ARG A 188 -5.14 -16.32 -0.94
N VAL A 189 -6.04 -15.79 -1.76
CA VAL A 189 -5.71 -14.82 -2.82
C VAL A 189 -5.06 -13.58 -2.22
N MET A 190 -5.64 -13.03 -1.15
CA MET A 190 -5.13 -11.86 -0.46
C MET A 190 -3.75 -12.10 0.16
N LEU A 191 -3.55 -13.22 0.86
CA LEU A 191 -2.25 -13.56 1.44
C LEU A 191 -1.18 -13.76 0.36
N ASN A 192 -1.54 -14.40 -0.75
CA ASN A 192 -0.64 -14.53 -1.90
C ASN A 192 -0.28 -13.15 -2.47
N SER A 193 -1.28 -12.30 -2.72
CA SER A 193 -1.09 -10.93 -3.21
C SER A 193 -0.21 -10.09 -2.29
N ALA A 194 -0.39 -10.19 -0.97
CA ALA A 194 0.45 -9.50 0.01
C ALA A 194 1.91 -9.94 -0.08
N SER A 195 2.17 -11.25 -0.23
CA SER A 195 3.52 -11.79 -0.38
C SER A 195 4.17 -11.38 -1.71
N SER A 196 3.40 -11.39 -2.81
CA SER A 196 3.87 -10.93 -4.12
C SER A 196 4.20 -9.43 -4.12
N PHE A 197 3.37 -8.63 -3.44
CA PHE A 197 3.60 -7.20 -3.31
C PHE A 197 4.87 -6.89 -2.49
N GLU A 198 5.08 -7.59 -1.38
CA GLU A 198 6.30 -7.44 -0.59
C GLU A 198 7.55 -7.80 -1.41
N ALA A 199 7.50 -8.87 -2.21
CA ALA A 199 8.60 -9.22 -3.12
C ALA A 199 8.86 -8.13 -4.16
N LEU A 200 7.80 -7.59 -4.77
CA LEU A 200 7.90 -6.50 -5.76
C LEU A 200 8.58 -5.26 -5.17
N VAL A 201 8.14 -4.80 -3.99
CA VAL A 201 8.73 -3.61 -3.33
C VAL A 201 10.21 -3.84 -3.00
N ARG A 202 10.58 -5.04 -2.55
CA ARG A 202 11.98 -5.38 -2.28
C ARG A 202 12.83 -5.36 -3.55
N THR A 203 12.37 -5.99 -4.62
CA THR A 203 13.08 -5.98 -5.91
C THR A 203 13.20 -4.57 -6.47
N GLN A 204 12.17 -3.74 -6.34
CA GLN A 204 12.23 -2.33 -6.77
C GLN A 204 13.29 -1.56 -5.97
N SER A 205 13.33 -1.73 -4.65
CA SER A 205 14.33 -1.11 -3.77
C SER A 205 15.76 -1.54 -4.14
N GLU A 206 15.97 -2.83 -4.40
CA GLU A 206 17.27 -3.37 -4.84
C GLU A 206 17.69 -2.82 -6.22
N LEU A 207 16.77 -2.76 -7.18
CA LEU A 207 17.02 -2.19 -8.50
C LEU A 207 17.40 -0.71 -8.41
N THR A 208 16.70 0.08 -7.59
CA THR A 208 17.04 1.48 -7.37
C THR A 208 18.43 1.63 -6.75
N ARG A 209 18.78 0.78 -5.77
CA ARG A 209 20.12 0.79 -5.16
C ARG A 209 21.21 0.46 -6.19
N LEU A 210 21.04 -0.62 -6.94
CA LEU A 210 21.99 -1.05 -7.98
C LEU A 210 22.14 0.00 -9.09
N ASN A 211 21.05 0.65 -9.48
CA ASN A 211 21.09 1.74 -10.46
C ASN A 211 21.87 2.96 -9.92
N HIS A 212 21.70 3.31 -8.65
CA HIS A 212 22.52 4.36 -8.01
C HIS A 212 24.01 4.00 -7.93
N GLU A 213 24.33 2.75 -7.57
CA GLU A 213 25.72 2.26 -7.58
C GLU A 213 26.32 2.29 -8.99
N MET A 214 25.57 1.80 -9.99
CA MET A 214 26.00 1.81 -11.39
C MET A 214 26.18 3.23 -11.93
N THR A 215 25.28 4.15 -11.59
CA THR A 215 25.38 5.57 -11.94
C THR A 215 26.60 6.21 -11.27
N GLY A 216 26.86 5.89 -10.00
CA GLY A 216 28.05 6.30 -9.28
C GLY A 216 29.33 5.83 -9.98
N LEU A 217 29.43 4.55 -10.29
CA LEU A 217 30.58 3.97 -11.02
C LEU A 217 30.74 4.56 -12.43
N ALA A 218 29.63 4.85 -13.12
CA ALA A 218 29.67 5.42 -14.47
C ALA A 218 30.06 6.90 -14.49
N HIS A 219 30.09 7.57 -13.34
CA HIS A 219 30.37 8.99 -13.17
C HIS A 219 31.70 9.27 -12.47
N THR A 220 32.25 8.31 -11.73
CA THR A 220 33.44 8.49 -10.90
C THR A 220 34.60 7.62 -11.39
N ASP A 221 35.83 8.13 -11.35
CA ASP A 221 37.03 7.34 -11.60
C ASP A 221 37.35 6.47 -10.37
N ALA A 222 37.48 5.16 -10.57
CA ALA A 222 37.61 4.19 -9.48
C ALA A 222 38.95 4.29 -8.73
N LEU A 223 39.98 4.88 -9.33
CA LEU A 223 41.31 5.00 -8.72
C LEU A 223 41.42 6.24 -7.82
N THR A 224 40.77 7.33 -8.21
CA THR A 224 40.91 8.65 -7.55
C THR A 224 39.68 9.06 -6.75
N GLY A 225 38.51 8.48 -7.01
CA GLY A 225 37.24 8.92 -6.44
C GLY A 225 36.76 10.28 -6.96
N LEU A 226 37.43 10.84 -7.97
CA LEU A 226 37.06 12.09 -8.64
C LEU A 226 36.08 11.84 -9.79
N PRO A 227 35.29 12.85 -10.22
CA PRO A 227 34.47 12.75 -11.42
C PRO A 227 35.31 12.27 -12.61
N ASN A 228 34.83 11.26 -13.32
CA ASN A 228 35.52 10.79 -14.51
C ASN A 228 35.40 11.83 -15.63
N ARG A 229 36.22 11.63 -16.68
CA ARG A 229 36.28 12.54 -17.84
C ARG A 229 34.89 12.84 -18.42
N ARG A 230 34.01 11.83 -18.51
CA ARG A 230 32.66 11.98 -19.06
C ARG A 230 31.78 12.88 -18.19
N GLN A 231 31.82 12.71 -16.86
CA GLN A 231 31.06 13.56 -15.95
C GLN A 231 31.61 14.99 -15.91
N PHE A 232 32.93 15.18 -16.00
CA PHE A 232 33.55 16.50 -16.11
C PHE A 232 33.02 17.28 -17.32
N PHE A 233 33.05 16.68 -18.52
CA PHE A 233 32.56 17.35 -19.73
C PHE A 233 31.05 17.61 -19.68
N ALA A 234 30.26 16.67 -19.16
CA ALA A 234 28.81 16.86 -19.02
C ALA A 234 28.47 18.05 -18.09
N LYS A 235 29.20 18.21 -16.97
CA LYS A 235 29.04 19.37 -16.08
C LYS A 235 29.52 20.67 -16.71
N LEU A 236 30.64 20.62 -17.43
CA LEU A 236 31.18 21.79 -18.12
C LEU A 236 30.17 22.32 -19.15
N ASP A 237 29.55 21.45 -19.95
CA ASP A 237 28.51 21.83 -20.91
C ASP A 237 27.25 22.40 -20.23
N GLU A 238 26.85 21.86 -19.08
CA GLU A 238 25.70 22.39 -18.31
C GLU A 238 25.97 23.80 -17.79
N GLU A 239 27.16 24.04 -17.21
CA GLU A 239 27.52 25.36 -16.69
C GLU A 239 27.70 26.38 -17.83
N LEU A 240 28.29 26.00 -18.96
CA LEU A 240 28.40 26.88 -20.13
C LEU A 240 27.02 27.30 -20.66
N ARG A 241 26.03 26.41 -20.68
CA ARG A 241 24.65 26.75 -21.08
C ARG A 241 23.92 27.64 -20.07
N ARG A 242 24.18 27.47 -18.77
CA ARG A 242 23.62 28.36 -17.73
C ARG A 242 24.22 29.76 -17.80
N ASP A 243 25.45 29.88 -18.26
CA ASP A 243 26.17 31.14 -18.37
C ASP A 243 25.64 32.02 -19.51
N GLU A 244 25.20 31.40 -20.62
CA GLU A 244 24.48 32.09 -21.70
C GLU A 244 23.22 32.82 -21.21
N GLU A 245 22.60 32.35 -20.10
CA GLU A 245 21.42 32.96 -19.49
C GLU A 245 21.77 34.01 -18.40
N ARG A 246 23.01 34.05 -17.89
CA ARG A 246 23.39 34.85 -16.70
C ARG A 246 24.61 35.76 -16.82
N GLN A 247 25.34 35.76 -17.94
CA GLN A 247 26.55 36.58 -18.15
C GLN A 247 27.61 36.40 -17.04
N GLY A 248 27.85 35.17 -16.58
CA GLY A 248 28.98 34.87 -15.71
C GLY A 248 30.26 34.56 -16.50
N GLU A 249 31.28 34.06 -15.81
CA GLU A 249 32.56 33.64 -16.39
C GLU A 249 32.92 32.26 -15.83
N VAL A 250 33.18 31.27 -16.70
CA VAL A 250 33.57 29.90 -16.31
C VAL A 250 35.09 29.73 -16.41
N VAL A 251 35.74 29.35 -15.30
CA VAL A 251 37.19 29.07 -15.25
C VAL A 251 37.44 27.57 -15.11
N VAL A 252 38.27 27.01 -15.99
CA VAL A 252 38.69 25.59 -15.95
C VAL A 252 40.18 25.49 -15.60
N GLY A 253 40.49 24.81 -14.49
CA GLY A 253 41.85 24.50 -14.08
C GLY A 253 42.25 23.08 -14.48
N VAL A 254 43.42 22.91 -15.11
CA VAL A 254 44.01 21.61 -15.43
C VAL A 254 45.23 21.40 -14.56
N ILE A 255 45.29 20.25 -13.87
CA ILE A 255 46.38 19.88 -12.97
C ILE A 255 47.03 18.62 -13.52
N ASP A 256 48.34 18.66 -13.73
CA ASP A 256 49.16 17.50 -14.13
C ASP A 256 50.23 17.23 -13.07
N LEU A 257 50.63 15.95 -12.92
CA LEU A 257 51.64 15.55 -11.95
C LEU A 257 53.01 15.44 -12.61
N ASP A 258 53.90 16.38 -12.29
CA ASP A 258 55.27 16.38 -12.81
C ASP A 258 56.05 15.10 -12.43
N ARG A 259 56.75 14.53 -13.42
CA ARG A 259 57.63 13.34 -13.28
C ARG A 259 56.92 12.07 -12.77
N PHE A 260 55.60 11.94 -12.93
CA PHE A 260 54.83 10.77 -12.51
C PHE A 260 55.40 9.43 -13.01
N LYS A 261 55.94 9.39 -14.23
CA LYS A 261 56.55 8.19 -14.83
C LYS A 261 57.71 7.62 -14.01
N VAL A 262 58.61 8.49 -13.53
CA VAL A 262 59.77 8.10 -12.71
C VAL A 262 59.32 7.53 -11.36
N ALA A 263 58.31 8.15 -10.73
CA ALA A 263 57.76 7.66 -9.47
C ALA A 263 57.13 6.26 -9.62
N ASN A 264 56.39 6.01 -10.71
CA ASN A 264 55.75 4.72 -10.98
C ASN A 264 56.78 3.61 -11.28
N ASP A 265 57.85 3.95 -12.01
CA ASP A 265 58.94 3.01 -12.35
C ASP A 265 59.81 2.65 -11.14
N THR A 266 59.90 3.52 -10.12
CA THR A 266 60.73 3.30 -8.91
C THR A 266 59.98 2.54 -7.79
N LEU A 267 58.65 2.74 -7.70
CA LEU A 267 57.82 2.13 -6.65
C LEU A 267 57.18 0.79 -7.05
N GLY A 268 57.21 0.46 -8.36
CA GLY A 268 56.64 -0.77 -8.92
C GLY A 268 55.09 -0.75 -8.96
N PRO A 269 54.46 -1.34 -9.98
CA PRO A 269 53.00 -1.39 -10.07
C PRO A 269 52.42 -2.20 -8.91
N LYS A 270 51.50 -1.60 -8.15
CA LYS A 270 50.79 -2.30 -7.06
C LYS A 270 49.95 -3.47 -7.65
N PRO A 271 49.81 -4.61 -6.95
CA PRO A 271 49.24 -5.85 -7.53
C PRO A 271 47.78 -5.81 -8.00
N ASN A 272 47.03 -4.71 -7.81
CA ASN A 272 45.57 -4.67 -8.00
C ASN A 272 45.05 -3.53 -8.91
N GLN A 273 45.84 -2.99 -9.85
CA GLN A 273 45.35 -1.99 -10.82
C GLN A 273 44.94 -2.61 -12.17
N PRO A 274 43.76 -2.29 -12.74
CA PRO A 274 43.36 -2.72 -14.08
C PRO A 274 44.24 -2.10 -15.18
N VAL A 275 44.43 -2.85 -16.27
CA VAL A 275 45.44 -2.66 -17.34
C VAL A 275 45.20 -1.45 -18.26
N GLU A 276 44.20 -0.60 -18.01
CA GLU A 276 43.81 0.49 -18.93
C GLU A 276 44.80 1.68 -18.98
N ALA A 277 45.75 1.76 -18.04
CA ALA A 277 46.79 2.81 -18.04
C ALA A 277 47.89 2.64 -19.11
N ARG A 278 47.75 1.72 -20.08
CA ARG A 278 48.78 1.42 -21.10
C ARG A 278 48.60 2.08 -22.47
N ARG A 279 47.53 2.85 -22.72
CA ARG A 279 47.22 3.35 -24.08
C ARG A 279 47.34 4.86 -24.32
N LEU A 280 47.87 5.65 -23.40
CA LEU A 280 48.05 7.10 -23.58
C LEU A 280 49.52 7.57 -23.58
N SER A 281 50.46 6.67 -23.86
CA SER A 281 51.86 7.04 -24.14
C SER A 281 52.16 7.08 -25.63
#